data_AF-A0A0C7Q151-F1
#
_entry.id   AF-A0A0C7Q151-F1
#
_cell.length_a   1.000
_cell.length_b   1.000
_cell.length_c   1.000
_cell.angle_alpha   90.00
_cell.angle_beta   90.00
_cell.angle_gamma   90.00
#
_symmetry.space_group_name_H-M   'P 1'
#
loop_
_entity.id
_entity.type
_entity.pdbx_description
1 polymer ?
#
loop_
_entity_poly.entity_id
_entity_poly.type
_entity_poly.pdbx_seq_one_letter_code
_entity_poly.pdbx_strand_id
1 'polypeptide(L)'
;MELTSREYKLEEEKLKVINEYRLYLNSNLNWEYRHPKNKYQPVEYFSQKFASKHSALAMVFQIHKLCFAKIKYFENHLDDFIPYSYSFKDGFKKCEMYKVQFLYHKYSKYMIGITDLQQIKDIEEFEKFCRHLESFKN
;
A
#
# COMPACT_ATOMS: atom_id res chain seq x y z
N MET A 1 10.66 -20.91 18.54
CA MET A 1 11.63 -20.21 17.68
C MET A 1 10.84 -19.45 16.64
N GLU A 2 10.53 -18.19 16.92
CA GLU A 2 10.03 -17.28 15.89
C GLU A 2 11.24 -16.87 15.06
N LEU A 3 11.22 -17.19 13.76
CA LEU A 3 12.19 -16.68 12.80
C LEU A 3 11.95 -15.16 12.70
N THR A 4 12.53 -14.43 13.64
CA THR A 4 12.53 -12.98 13.66
C THR A 4 13.12 -12.50 12.33
N SER A 5 12.53 -11.45 11.78
CA SER A 5 12.82 -10.69 10.54
C SER A 5 14.29 -10.30 10.25
N ARG A 6 15.28 -10.87 10.93
CA ARG A 6 16.71 -10.55 10.84
C ARG A 6 17.41 -11.04 9.56
N GLU A 7 16.83 -11.96 8.79
CA GLU A 7 17.48 -12.49 7.58
C GLU A 7 17.08 -11.77 6.27
N TYR A 8 16.09 -10.88 6.30
CA TYR A 8 15.67 -10.11 5.13
C TYR A 8 15.73 -8.61 5.42
N LYS A 9 16.82 -7.96 5.01
CA LYS A 9 17.05 -6.52 5.22
C LYS A 9 16.11 -5.69 4.34
N LEU A 10 14.92 -5.41 4.85
CA LEU A 10 14.01 -4.42 4.29
C LEU A 10 14.35 -3.03 4.82
N GLU A 11 14.03 -2.00 4.04
CA GLU A 11 14.14 -0.60 4.44
C GLU A 11 13.18 -0.29 5.61
N GLU A 12 13.52 0.74 6.40
CA GLU A 12 12.77 1.09 7.62
C GLU A 12 11.27 1.33 7.35
N GLU A 13 10.94 2.02 6.24
CA GLU A 13 9.56 2.30 5.89
C GLU A 13 8.75 1.02 5.60
N LYS A 14 9.38 0.04 4.94
CA LYS A 14 8.77 -1.27 4.66
C LYS A 14 8.57 -2.05 5.97
N LEU A 15 9.52 -1.97 6.90
CA LEU A 15 9.38 -2.56 8.23
C LEU A 15 8.23 -1.92 9.02
N LYS A 16 7.99 -0.62 8.89
CA LYS A 16 6.81 0.05 9.48
C LYS A 16 5.50 -0.54 8.94
N VAL A 17 5.43 -0.84 7.64
CA VAL A 17 4.27 -1.56 7.05
C VAL A 17 4.10 -2.94 7.68
N ILE A 18 5.17 -3.75 7.74
CA ILE A 18 5.12 -5.09 8.37
C ILE A 18 4.58 -5.01 9.80
N ASN A 19 5.06 -4.03 10.58
CA ASN A 19 4.67 -3.87 11.98
C ASN A 19 3.23 -3.38 12.15
N GLU A 20 2.82 -2.35 11.38
CA GLU A 20 1.47 -1.78 11.45
C GLU A 20 0.40 -2.83 11.13
N TYR A 21 0.63 -3.62 10.07
CA TYR A 21 -0.29 -4.66 9.61
C TYR A 21 -0.08 -6.01 10.31
N ARG A 22 0.86 -6.08 11.27
CA ARG A 22 1.17 -7.28 12.07
C ARG A 22 1.42 -8.51 11.20
N LEU A 23 2.28 -8.34 10.20
CA LEU A 23 2.61 -9.40 9.24
C LEU A 23 3.77 -10.27 9.73
N TYR A 24 3.70 -11.55 9.40
CA TYR A 24 4.72 -12.55 9.72
C TYR A 24 5.18 -13.21 8.43
N LEU A 25 6.48 -13.50 8.34
CA LEU A 25 7.02 -14.25 7.21
C LEU A 25 6.81 -15.75 7.45
N ASN A 26 6.14 -16.43 6.51
CA ASN A 26 5.88 -17.86 6.59
C ASN A 26 6.98 -18.70 5.91
N SER A 27 6.85 -20.02 5.97
CA SER A 27 7.83 -20.95 5.40
C SER A 27 7.95 -20.89 3.87
N ASN A 28 6.93 -20.37 3.19
CA ASN A 28 6.92 -20.16 1.73
C ASN A 28 7.50 -18.79 1.34
N LEU A 29 8.08 -18.07 2.30
CA LEU A 29 8.58 -16.70 2.14
C LEU A 29 7.48 -15.71 1.72
N ASN A 30 6.25 -15.93 2.18
CA ASN A 30 5.14 -14.99 2.04
C ASN A 30 4.86 -14.28 3.36
N TRP A 31 4.60 -12.98 3.27
CA TRP A 31 4.13 -12.16 4.38
C TRP A 31 2.63 -12.37 4.54
N GLU A 32 2.24 -12.79 5.74
CA GLU A 32 0.86 -13.15 6.06
C GLU A 32 0.40 -12.53 7.39
N TYR A 33 -0.89 -12.25 7.49
CA TYR A 33 -1.52 -11.97 8.76
C TYR A 33 -2.01 -13.27 9.40
N ARG A 34 -1.71 -13.44 10.69
CA ARG A 34 -2.19 -14.55 11.51
C ARG A 34 -3.13 -14.00 12.58
N HIS A 35 -4.33 -14.57 12.67
CA HIS A 35 -5.24 -14.21 13.74
C HIS A 35 -4.64 -14.62 15.10
N PRO A 36 -4.58 -13.75 16.12
CA PRO A 36 -3.87 -14.03 17.39
C PRO A 36 -4.31 -15.30 18.12
N LYS A 37 -5.58 -15.70 17.93
CA LYS A 37 -6.17 -16.93 18.51
C LYS A 37 -6.22 -18.12 17.55
N ASN A 38 -5.53 -18.06 16.40
CA ASN A 38 -5.55 -19.07 15.33
C ASN A 38 -6.97 -19.51 14.90
N LYS A 39 -7.95 -18.58 14.96
CA LYS A 39 -9.37 -18.86 14.66
C LYS A 39 -9.66 -18.96 13.17
N TYR A 40 -8.83 -18.33 12.35
CA TYR A 40 -9.00 -18.25 10.90
C TYR A 40 -7.70 -18.66 10.22
N GLN A 41 -7.83 -19.14 8.98
CA GLN A 41 -6.68 -19.43 8.14
C GLN A 41 -5.84 -18.15 7.96
N PRO A 42 -4.50 -18.25 7.96
CA PRO A 42 -3.63 -17.13 7.65
C PRO A 42 -4.00 -16.49 6.31
N VAL A 43 -3.88 -15.16 6.23
CA VAL A 43 -4.10 -14.41 4.99
C VAL A 43 -2.74 -13.98 4.46
N GLU A 44 -2.29 -14.64 3.39
CA GLU A 44 -1.09 -14.23 2.66
C GLU A 44 -1.38 -12.98 1.81
N TYR A 45 -0.45 -12.02 1.82
CA TYR A 45 -0.59 -10.78 1.04
C TYR A 45 0.41 -10.69 -0.11
N PHE A 46 1.71 -10.92 0.16
CA PHE A 46 2.75 -10.80 -0.85
C PHE A 46 4.01 -11.57 -0.45
N SER A 47 4.84 -11.93 -1.43
CA SER A 47 6.11 -12.61 -1.17
C SER A 47 7.19 -11.66 -0.61
N GLN A 48 8.18 -12.20 0.07
CA GLN A 48 9.40 -11.50 0.44
C GLN A 48 10.09 -10.89 -0.79
N LYS A 49 10.09 -11.60 -1.91
CA LYS A 49 10.63 -11.11 -3.19
C LYS A 49 9.90 -9.84 -3.65
N PHE A 50 8.59 -9.75 -3.44
CA PHE A 50 7.82 -8.54 -3.74
C PHE A 50 8.24 -7.40 -2.82
N ALA A 51 8.28 -7.62 -1.50
CA ALA A 51 8.69 -6.61 -0.52
C ALA A 51 10.10 -6.06 -0.77
N SER A 52 11.04 -6.93 -1.17
CA SER A 52 12.41 -6.52 -1.51
C SER A 52 12.47 -5.63 -2.76
N LYS A 53 11.56 -5.79 -3.73
CA LYS A 53 11.60 -5.09 -5.03
C LYS A 53 10.77 -3.82 -5.09
N HIS A 54 9.67 -3.77 -4.34
CA HIS A 54 8.68 -2.70 -4.43
C HIS A 54 8.68 -1.81 -3.19
N SER A 55 8.12 -0.61 -3.33
CA SER A 55 7.99 0.40 -2.28
C SER A 55 7.08 -0.03 -1.12
N ALA A 56 7.15 0.70 -0.02
CA ALA A 56 6.21 0.54 1.09
C ALA A 56 4.75 0.78 0.65
N LEU A 57 4.51 1.74 -0.26
CA LEU A 57 3.17 1.99 -0.82
C LEU A 57 2.64 0.76 -1.57
N ALA A 58 3.47 0.12 -2.38
CA ALA A 58 3.10 -1.09 -3.10
C ALA A 58 2.73 -2.24 -2.17
N MET A 59 3.43 -2.38 -1.03
CA MET A 59 3.07 -3.34 0.01
C MET A 59 1.69 -3.02 0.61
N VAL A 60 1.42 -1.76 0.94
CA VAL A 60 0.08 -1.32 1.40
C VAL A 60 -0.99 -1.64 0.36
N PHE A 61 -0.72 -1.38 -0.91
CA PHE A 61 -1.63 -1.67 -2.02
C PHE A 61 -1.96 -3.16 -2.16
N GLN A 62 -0.97 -4.05 -1.98
CA GLN A 62 -1.21 -5.50 -1.96
C GLN A 62 -2.12 -5.90 -0.79
N ILE A 63 -1.92 -5.31 0.39
CA ILE A 63 -2.78 -5.56 1.56
C ILE A 63 -4.23 -5.16 1.27
N HIS A 64 -4.43 -4.04 0.57
CA HIS A 64 -5.72 -3.57 0.10
C HIS A 64 -6.18 -4.20 -1.23
N LYS A 65 -5.48 -5.21 -1.73
CA LYS A 65 -5.83 -5.97 -2.95
C LYS A 65 -5.95 -5.11 -4.22
N LEU A 66 -5.13 -4.08 -4.37
CA LEU A 66 -5.02 -3.31 -5.61
C LEU A 66 -4.22 -4.11 -6.66
N CYS A 67 -4.63 -4.03 -7.93
CA CYS A 67 -3.96 -4.74 -9.00
C CYS A 67 -2.59 -4.12 -9.35
N PHE A 68 -1.75 -4.90 -10.02
CA PHE A 68 -0.37 -4.51 -10.33
C PHE A 68 -0.27 -3.25 -11.22
N ALA A 69 -1.24 -3.02 -12.11
CA ALA A 69 -1.29 -1.79 -12.92
C ALA A 69 -1.35 -0.53 -12.05
N LYS A 70 -2.13 -0.57 -10.97
CA LYS A 70 -2.21 0.54 -10.01
C LYS A 70 -0.90 0.73 -9.26
N ILE A 71 -0.34 -0.37 -8.74
CA ILE A 71 0.97 -0.33 -8.07
C ILE A 71 2.01 0.34 -8.96
N LYS A 72 2.17 -0.13 -10.20
CA LYS A 72 3.17 0.41 -11.13
C LYS A 72 2.97 1.90 -11.42
N TYR A 73 1.72 2.33 -11.62
CA TYR A 73 1.42 3.74 -11.86
C TYR A 73 1.85 4.62 -10.69
N PHE A 74 1.41 4.28 -9.47
CA PHE A 74 1.69 5.10 -8.30
C PHE A 74 3.17 5.04 -7.87
N GLU A 75 3.87 3.93 -8.07
CA GLU A 75 5.32 3.86 -7.84
C GLU A 75 6.11 4.79 -8.77
N ASN A 76 5.70 4.88 -10.05
CA ASN A 76 6.36 5.75 -11.02
C ASN A 76 6.06 7.25 -10.83
N HIS A 77 5.06 7.57 -10.02
CA HIS A 77 4.55 8.94 -9.82
C HIS A 77 4.50 9.31 -8.35
N LEU A 78 5.29 8.65 -7.50
CA LEU A 78 5.19 8.77 -6.05
C LEU A 78 5.34 10.21 -5.57
N ASP A 79 6.24 10.96 -6.21
CA ASP A 79 6.52 12.37 -5.91
C ASP A 79 5.34 13.30 -6.20
N ASP A 80 4.32 12.85 -6.92
CA ASP A 80 3.13 13.64 -7.21
C ASP A 80 2.07 13.54 -6.11
N PHE A 81 2.28 12.66 -5.13
CA PHE A 81 1.31 12.38 -4.08
C PHE A 81 1.86 12.70 -2.69
N ILE A 82 0.94 12.97 -1.76
CA ILE A 82 1.23 13.08 -0.33
C ILE A 82 0.33 12.08 0.39
N PRO A 83 0.87 11.20 1.25
CA PRO A 83 0.08 10.25 2.02
C PRO A 83 -0.74 10.93 3.11
N TYR A 84 -2.03 10.61 3.16
CA TYR A 84 -2.99 11.09 4.14
C TYR A 84 -3.74 9.94 4.81
N SER A 85 -4.14 10.19 6.05
CA SER A 85 -5.06 9.37 6.84
C SER A 85 -6.22 10.23 7.30
N TYR A 86 -7.35 9.61 7.63
CA TYR A 86 -8.52 10.31 8.16
C TYR A 86 -8.84 9.83 9.58
N SER A 87 -9.19 10.77 10.45
CA SER A 87 -9.85 10.46 11.72
C SER A 87 -11.03 11.40 11.95
N PHE A 88 -12.09 10.91 12.61
CA PHE A 88 -13.26 11.74 12.92
C PHE A 88 -12.91 12.98 13.76
N LYS A 89 -11.92 12.86 14.65
CA LYS A 89 -11.53 13.95 15.56
C LYS A 89 -10.76 15.06 14.84
N ASP A 90 -9.91 14.68 13.89
CA ASP A 90 -8.90 15.57 13.35
C ASP A 90 -9.01 15.82 11.83
N GLY A 91 -9.96 15.16 11.17
CA GLY A 91 -10.09 15.19 9.71
C GLY A 91 -8.90 14.53 9.00
N PHE A 92 -8.59 15.06 7.82
CA PHE A 92 -7.47 14.61 6.99
C PHE A 92 -6.13 15.11 7.53
N LYS A 93 -5.21 14.18 7.81
CA LYS A 93 -3.85 14.48 8.27
C LYS A 93 -2.81 13.81 7.39
N LYS A 94 -1.75 14.56 7.06
CA LYS A 94 -0.53 13.98 6.48
C LYS A 94 -0.04 12.88 7.41
N CYS A 95 0.39 11.77 6.83
CA CYS A 95 0.86 10.62 7.59
C CYS A 95 2.10 10.01 6.91
N GLU A 96 2.69 9.01 7.54
CA GLU A 96 3.71 8.19 6.89
C GLU A 96 3.04 7.16 5.97
N MET A 97 3.77 6.65 4.98
CA MET A 97 3.23 5.78 3.93
C MET A 97 2.54 4.53 4.49
N TYR A 98 3.03 4.00 5.60
CA TYR A 98 2.46 2.79 6.21
C TYR A 98 1.05 2.99 6.82
N LYS A 99 0.61 4.23 7.02
CA LYS A 99 -0.73 4.60 7.53
C LYS A 99 -1.65 5.17 6.45
N VAL A 100 -1.20 5.16 5.20
CA VAL A 100 -1.91 5.82 4.11
C VAL A 100 -3.27 5.18 3.88
N GLN A 101 -4.31 6.01 3.84
CA GLN A 101 -5.67 5.66 3.46
C GLN A 101 -6.09 6.45 2.22
N PHE A 102 -5.49 7.62 2.04
CA PHE A 102 -5.74 8.52 0.93
C PHE A 102 -4.42 9.05 0.37
N LEU A 103 -4.35 9.22 -0.94
CA LEU A 103 -3.26 9.89 -1.63
C LEU A 103 -3.74 11.25 -2.11
N TYR A 104 -3.14 12.30 -1.59
CA TYR A 104 -3.41 13.66 -2.04
C TYR A 104 -2.56 13.98 -3.26
N HIS A 105 -3.19 14.15 -4.43
CA HIS A 105 -2.48 14.51 -5.65
C HIS A 105 -2.13 16.00 -5.66
N LYS A 106 -0.84 16.32 -5.72
CA LYS A 106 -0.31 17.68 -5.52
C LYS A 106 -0.85 18.69 -6.54
N TYR A 107 -1.11 18.26 -7.79
CA TYR A 107 -1.52 19.15 -8.87
C TYR A 107 -3.04 19.35 -8.90
N SER A 108 -3.82 18.27 -9.00
CA SER A 108 -5.29 18.36 -9.07
C SER A 108 -5.96 18.68 -7.73
N LYS A 109 -5.21 18.59 -6.62
CA LYS A 109 -5.71 18.77 -5.24
C LYS A 109 -6.75 17.72 -4.82
N TYR A 110 -6.85 16.61 -5.56
CA TYR A 110 -7.77 15.52 -5.24
C TYR A 110 -7.26 14.66 -4.09
N MET A 111 -8.19 14.22 -3.26
CA MET A 111 -7.96 13.22 -2.22
C MET A 111 -8.44 11.87 -2.77
N ILE A 112 -7.50 10.98 -3.09
CA ILE A 112 -7.80 9.69 -3.74
C ILE A 112 -7.78 8.60 -2.67
N GLY A 113 -8.93 8.01 -2.35
CA GLY A 113 -9.00 6.89 -1.42
C GLY A 113 -8.43 5.61 -2.02
N ILE A 114 -7.67 4.86 -1.22
CA ILE A 114 -7.19 3.52 -1.63
C ILE A 114 -8.37 2.59 -1.90
N THR A 115 -9.45 2.73 -1.14
CA THR A 115 -10.70 1.98 -1.36
C THR A 115 -11.36 2.35 -2.69
N ASP A 116 -11.29 3.61 -3.11
CA ASP A 116 -11.87 4.06 -4.38
C ASP A 116 -11.08 3.48 -5.55
N LEU A 117 -9.74 3.48 -5.44
CA LEU A 117 -8.86 2.80 -6.38
C LEU A 117 -9.12 1.29 -6.45
N GLN A 118 -9.49 0.66 -5.33
CA GLN A 118 -9.86 -0.75 -5.30
C GLN A 118 -11.13 -1.01 -6.12
N GLN A 119 -12.06 -0.06 -6.19
CA GLN A 119 -13.34 -0.20 -6.90
C GLN A 119 -13.20 -0.10 -8.42
N ILE A 120 -12.18 0.61 -8.94
CA ILE A 120 -11.89 0.67 -10.38
C ILE A 120 -11.42 -0.71 -10.84
N LYS A 121 -12.30 -1.51 -11.46
CA LYS A 121 -11.97 -2.86 -11.94
C LYS A 121 -11.54 -2.89 -13.39
N ASP A 122 -12.05 -1.94 -14.18
CA ASP A 122 -11.75 -1.84 -15.60
C ASP A 122 -10.42 -1.12 -15.85
N ILE A 123 -9.64 -1.64 -16.80
CA ILE A 123 -8.33 -1.09 -17.11
C ILE A 123 -8.44 0.23 -17.87
N GLU A 124 -9.41 0.38 -18.77
CA GLU A 124 -9.60 1.62 -19.54
C GLU A 124 -10.07 2.76 -18.62
N GLU A 125 -10.94 2.45 -17.66
CA GLU A 125 -11.33 3.38 -16.59
C GLU A 125 -10.13 3.82 -15.77
N PHE A 126 -9.26 2.89 -15.36
CA PHE A 126 -8.04 3.24 -14.63
C PHE A 126 -7.10 4.11 -15.48
N GLU A 127 -6.93 3.81 -16.76
CA GLU A 127 -6.13 4.65 -17.65
C GLU A 127 -6.71 6.06 -17.85
N LYS A 128 -8.04 6.18 -17.97
CA LYS A 128 -8.73 7.48 -18.02
C LYS A 128 -8.47 8.27 -16.74
N PHE A 129 -8.55 7.61 -15.58
CA PHE A 129 -8.20 8.20 -14.30
C PHE A 129 -6.75 8.71 -14.29
N CYS A 130 -5.77 7.91 -14.72
CA CYS A 130 -4.36 8.31 -14.78
C CYS A 130 -4.14 9.52 -15.70
N ARG A 131 -4.67 9.48 -16.93
CA ARG A 131 -4.59 10.60 -17.90
C ARG A 131 -5.22 11.87 -17.35
N HIS A 132 -6.33 11.73 -16.63
CA HIS A 132 -6.99 12.87 -15.99
C HIS A 132 -6.13 13.50 -14.90
N LEU A 133 -5.45 12.71 -14.06
CA LEU A 133 -4.50 13.27 -13.08
C LEU A 133 -3.33 13.97 -13.76
N GLU A 134 -2.76 13.35 -14.80
CA GLU A 134 -1.62 13.89 -15.53
C GLU A 134 -1.93 15.21 -16.25
N SER A 135 -3.17 15.44 -16.68
CA SER A 135 -3.54 16.70 -17.35
C SER A 135 -3.42 17.94 -16.45
N PHE A 136 -3.29 17.77 -15.13
CA PHE A 136 -3.08 18.88 -14.18
C PHE A 136 -1.61 19.24 -13.96
N LYS A 137 -0.66 18.47 -14.50
CA LYS A 137 0.79 18.72 -14.34
C LYS A 137 1.34 19.82 -15.26
N ASN A 138 0.48 20.39 -16.11
CA ASN A 138 0.82 21.43 -17.09
C ASN A 138 1.03 22.79 -16.43
#